data_AF-A0A6A8M821-F1
#
_entry.id   AF-A0A6A8M821-F1
#
_cell.length_a   1.000
_cell.length_b   1.000
_cell.length_c   1.000
_cell.angle_alpha   90.00
_cell.angle_beta   90.00
_cell.angle_gamma   90.00
#
_symmetry.space_group_name_H-M   'P 1'
#
loop_
_entity.id
_entity.type
_entity.pdbx_description
1 polymer ?
#
loop_
_entity_poly.entity_id
_entity_poly.type
_entity_poly.pdbx_seq_one_letter_code
_entity_poly.pdbx_strand_id
1 'polypeptide(L)'
;MTENTMKKQNRDCGTFWLIITYAAAAAMVVQCRSIWMHLRDYGPWVNRSTALVLGICLMALAFKNDGEKNGPGIRWSSIKTGIIIMLYLLLFVLLDPVNYRRVLRCGLLLCSVIIFLDSRGGKEKAASLLGAFRDVVVIVAGVSVVCWFLLSLLHLIPYPWSGSVYVDWSDNGKIIWRTHFMYIYYETQWFITGYVARNSAIFVEGPMANYLFSLAFMTDFYIQDSRGPKAHRRCRIILALAMLTTFTATGWFLMALMWIMKNLPDVRKKRRSAGSFREHLAQEKKMIVLVAMVLAFVVLLLWNKTTTESSSIRLDDIRSGFKAWLSSPLWGVGFENTPYIARFASPWRLNNLGYSNSPVEVLAEGGLMLFIPYGWAILRGASRSFRSGNYAHIAFEICFLLLFAVTIIPYQYITMLMVCMLMQDMISFRGGQK
;
A
#
# COMPACT_ATOMS: atom_id res chain seq x y z
N MET A 1 -28.86 37.94 -2.04
CA MET A 1 -28.46 36.57 -2.40
C MET A 1 -29.34 35.60 -1.63
N THR A 2 -30.22 34.89 -2.33
CA THR A 2 -31.27 34.06 -1.71
C THR A 2 -30.68 32.76 -1.14
N GLU A 3 -31.30 32.25 -0.08
CA GLU A 3 -30.89 31.04 0.66
C GLU A 3 -30.70 29.79 -0.24
N ASN A 4 -31.41 29.77 -1.39
CA ASN A 4 -31.26 28.75 -2.42
C ASN A 4 -29.94 28.85 -3.21
N THR A 5 -29.37 30.04 -3.38
CA THR A 5 -28.04 30.21 -3.99
C THR A 5 -26.93 29.74 -3.03
N MET A 6 -27.08 29.96 -1.71
CA MET A 6 -26.14 29.44 -0.70
C MET A 6 -26.19 27.92 -0.55
N LYS A 7 -27.37 27.30 -0.57
CA LYS A 7 -27.50 25.82 -0.52
C LYS A 7 -26.96 25.13 -1.77
N LYS A 8 -27.14 25.74 -2.95
CA LYS A 8 -26.58 25.24 -4.22
C LYS A 8 -25.05 25.38 -4.24
N GLN A 9 -24.52 26.53 -3.82
CA GLN A 9 -23.08 26.76 -3.72
C GLN A 9 -22.39 25.84 -2.70
N ASN A 10 -23.04 25.49 -1.58
CA ASN A 10 -22.52 24.50 -0.61
C ASN A 10 -22.58 23.04 -1.12
N ARG A 11 -23.58 22.69 -1.96
CA ARG A 11 -23.64 21.35 -2.61
C ARG A 11 -22.61 21.21 -3.74
N ASP A 12 -22.49 22.23 -4.59
CA ASP A 12 -21.58 22.22 -5.74
C ASP A 12 -20.11 22.27 -5.28
N CYS A 13 -19.81 23.01 -4.21
CA CYS A 13 -18.49 22.99 -3.55
C CYS A 13 -18.17 21.59 -2.99
N GLY A 14 -19.15 20.88 -2.42
CA GLY A 14 -18.97 19.52 -1.90
C GLY A 14 -18.59 18.49 -2.97
N THR A 15 -19.28 18.51 -4.11
CA THR A 15 -19.02 17.54 -5.21
C THR A 15 -17.65 17.75 -5.86
N PHE A 16 -17.22 19.00 -6.04
CA PHE A 16 -15.89 19.29 -6.60
C PHE A 16 -14.75 18.70 -5.73
N TRP A 17 -14.81 18.93 -4.41
CA TRP A 17 -13.80 18.38 -3.50
C TRP A 17 -13.85 16.86 -3.42
N LEU A 18 -15.04 16.27 -3.56
CA LEU A 18 -15.19 14.81 -3.64
C LEU A 18 -14.44 14.26 -4.88
N ILE A 19 -14.63 14.88 -6.05
CA ILE A 19 -13.94 14.48 -7.29
C ILE A 19 -12.42 14.56 -7.12
N ILE A 20 -11.90 15.65 -6.52
CA ILE A 20 -10.46 15.79 -6.26
C ILE A 20 -9.95 14.68 -5.34
N THR A 21 -10.68 14.36 -4.26
CA THR A 21 -10.30 13.29 -3.33
C THR A 21 -10.25 11.92 -4.02
N TYR A 22 -11.25 11.59 -4.85
CA TYR A 22 -11.27 10.34 -5.60
C TYR A 22 -10.21 10.31 -6.72
N ALA A 23 -9.89 11.45 -7.34
CA ALA A 23 -8.80 11.57 -8.31
C ALA A 23 -7.44 11.31 -7.67
N ALA A 24 -7.18 11.89 -6.49
CA ALA A 24 -5.97 11.61 -5.71
C ALA A 24 -5.86 10.13 -5.33
N ALA A 25 -6.96 9.54 -4.85
CA ALA A 25 -7.05 8.12 -4.54
C ALA A 25 -6.75 7.22 -5.75
N ALA A 26 -7.37 7.50 -6.91
CA ALA A 26 -7.13 6.76 -8.15
C ALA A 26 -5.69 6.90 -8.63
N ALA A 27 -5.09 8.10 -8.55
CA ALA A 27 -3.70 8.33 -8.92
C ALA A 27 -2.74 7.49 -8.06
N MET A 28 -3.01 7.36 -6.75
CA MET A 28 -2.23 6.48 -5.86
C MET A 28 -2.37 4.99 -6.22
N VAL A 29 -3.58 4.55 -6.58
CA VAL A 29 -3.83 3.15 -7.00
C VAL A 29 -3.11 2.85 -8.32
N VAL A 30 -3.23 3.72 -9.32
CA VAL A 30 -2.54 3.57 -10.62
C VAL A 30 -1.02 3.59 -10.44
N GLN A 31 -0.49 4.46 -9.58
CA GLN A 31 0.96 4.54 -9.37
C GLN A 31 1.53 3.35 -8.58
N CYS A 32 0.71 2.54 -7.94
CA CYS A 32 1.18 1.39 -7.17
C CYS A 32 1.46 0.16 -8.08
N ARG A 33 2.45 0.29 -8.97
CA ARG A 33 2.88 -0.73 -9.95
C ARG A 33 1.72 -1.34 -10.77
N SER A 34 0.83 -0.48 -11.27
CA SER A 34 -0.13 -0.90 -12.31
C SER A 34 0.61 -1.19 -13.61
N ILE A 35 0.05 -2.08 -14.42
CA ILE A 35 0.61 -2.44 -15.74
C ILE A 35 0.68 -1.22 -16.65
N TRP A 36 -0.25 -0.27 -16.51
CA TRP A 36 -0.24 0.97 -17.28
C TRP A 36 1.05 1.78 -17.10
N MET A 37 1.70 1.71 -15.93
CA MET A 37 3.01 2.35 -15.72
C MET A 37 4.18 1.63 -16.39
N HIS A 38 3.97 0.38 -16.79
CA HIS A 38 4.98 -0.52 -17.33
C HIS A 38 4.71 -0.88 -18.80
N LEU A 39 3.73 -0.23 -19.43
CA LEU A 39 3.54 -0.31 -20.87
C LEU A 39 4.72 0.38 -21.55
N ARG A 40 5.35 -0.29 -22.52
CA ARG A 40 6.55 0.21 -23.23
C ARG A 40 6.40 1.64 -23.73
N ASP A 41 5.27 1.95 -24.37
CA ASP A 41 5.10 3.21 -25.10
C ASP A 41 4.54 4.34 -24.21
N TYR A 42 3.73 3.98 -23.21
CA TYR A 42 2.96 4.96 -22.41
C TYR A 42 3.35 4.99 -20.92
N GLY A 43 4.06 3.99 -20.41
CA GLY A 43 4.38 3.83 -19.00
C GLY A 43 5.03 5.05 -18.34
N PRO A 44 6.10 5.62 -18.94
CA PRO A 44 6.72 6.84 -18.42
C PRO A 44 5.78 8.05 -18.38
N TRP A 45 4.86 8.15 -19.35
CA TRP A 45 3.85 9.21 -19.40
C TRP A 45 2.79 9.03 -18.31
N VAL A 46 2.30 7.80 -18.13
CA VAL A 46 1.35 7.46 -17.06
C VAL A 46 1.95 7.80 -15.70
N ASN A 47 3.19 7.38 -15.43
CA ASN A 47 3.88 7.64 -14.16
C ASN A 47 4.08 9.16 -13.89
N ARG A 48 4.48 9.94 -14.91
CA ARG A 48 4.60 11.41 -14.75
C ARG A 48 3.25 12.07 -14.53
N SER A 49 2.23 11.63 -15.26
CA SER A 49 0.89 12.22 -15.20
C SER A 49 0.21 11.90 -13.86
N THR A 50 0.34 10.68 -13.34
CA THR A 50 -0.22 10.31 -12.03
C THR A 50 0.46 11.07 -10.91
N ALA A 51 1.78 11.29 -10.98
CA ALA A 51 2.51 12.13 -10.03
C ALA A 51 2.02 13.59 -10.04
N LEU A 52 1.85 14.16 -11.24
CA LEU A 52 1.36 15.53 -11.40
C LEU A 52 -0.07 15.66 -10.85
N VAL A 53 -0.97 14.77 -11.26
CA VAL A 53 -2.37 14.76 -10.80
C VAL A 53 -2.44 14.62 -9.29
N LEU A 54 -1.68 13.70 -8.70
CA LEU A 54 -1.64 13.52 -7.25
C LEU A 54 -1.14 14.77 -6.53
N GLY A 55 -0.02 15.36 -6.99
CA GLY A 55 0.53 16.58 -6.40
C GLY A 55 -0.46 17.74 -6.43
N ILE A 56 -1.10 17.99 -7.58
CA ILE A 56 -2.13 19.03 -7.74
C ILE A 56 -3.32 18.77 -6.80
N CYS A 57 -3.81 17.52 -6.74
CA CYS A 57 -4.96 17.19 -5.90
C CYS A 57 -4.64 17.37 -4.41
N LEU A 58 -3.46 16.91 -3.95
CA LEU A 58 -3.04 17.08 -2.55
C LEU A 58 -2.91 18.56 -2.17
N MET A 59 -2.31 19.37 -3.05
CA MET A 59 -2.20 20.81 -2.83
C MET A 59 -3.59 21.47 -2.82
N ALA A 60 -4.46 21.15 -3.77
CA ALA A 60 -5.83 21.67 -3.80
C ALA A 60 -6.59 21.34 -2.49
N LEU A 61 -6.49 20.09 -2.00
CA LEU A 61 -7.10 19.68 -0.74
C LEU A 61 -6.48 20.37 0.48
N ALA A 62 -5.17 20.65 0.44
CA ALA A 62 -4.49 21.43 1.49
C ALA A 62 -5.04 22.86 1.56
N PHE A 63 -5.31 23.47 0.40
CA PHE A 63 -5.91 24.82 0.28
C PHE A 63 -7.42 24.86 0.47
N LYS A 64 -8.10 23.72 0.60
CA LYS A 64 -9.54 23.70 0.86
C LYS A 64 -9.85 24.43 2.17
N ASN A 65 -10.67 25.48 2.06
CA ASN A 65 -11.17 26.24 3.19
C ASN A 65 -12.44 25.58 3.74
N ASP A 66 -12.39 25.03 4.95
CA ASP A 66 -13.50 24.28 5.56
C ASP A 66 -14.51 25.20 6.30
N GLY A 67 -14.49 26.51 6.04
CA GLY A 67 -15.47 27.45 6.58
C GLY A 67 -15.21 27.92 8.01
N GLU A 68 -14.08 27.54 8.62
CA GLU A 68 -13.60 28.17 9.84
C GLU A 68 -13.22 29.64 9.56
N LYS A 69 -13.53 30.55 10.49
CA LYS A 69 -13.41 32.03 10.36
C LYS A 69 -12.02 32.55 9.93
N ASN A 70 -10.99 31.70 9.87
CA ASN A 70 -9.62 32.07 9.59
C ASN A 70 -9.05 31.45 8.30
N GLY A 71 -9.81 31.40 7.20
CA GLY A 71 -9.28 31.15 5.85
C GLY A 71 -8.58 29.80 5.58
N PRO A 72 -8.15 29.54 4.33
CA PRO A 72 -7.32 28.38 4.00
C PRO A 72 -5.95 28.54 4.66
N GLY A 73 -5.49 27.53 5.41
CA GLY A 73 -4.35 27.72 6.30
C GLY A 73 -3.30 26.63 6.18
N ILE A 74 -2.49 26.66 5.12
CA ILE A 74 -1.20 25.95 5.15
C ILE A 74 -0.38 26.53 6.29
N ARG A 75 0.14 25.67 7.16
CA ARG A 75 1.01 26.10 8.25
C ARG A 75 2.40 26.40 7.71
N TRP A 76 2.96 27.55 8.08
CA TRP A 76 4.32 27.93 7.70
C TRP A 76 5.37 26.91 8.16
N SER A 77 5.14 26.24 9.29
CA SER A 77 5.98 25.13 9.77
C SER A 77 6.13 24.01 8.74
N SER A 78 5.05 23.67 8.02
CA SER A 78 5.02 22.55 7.07
C SER A 78 5.77 22.90 5.79
N ILE A 79 5.71 24.16 5.37
CA ILE A 79 6.53 24.69 4.27
C ILE A 79 8.01 24.61 4.65
N LYS A 80 8.39 25.03 5.87
CA LYS A 80 9.77 24.88 6.36
C LYS A 80 10.23 23.43 6.35
N THR A 81 9.42 22.50 6.86
CA THR A 81 9.73 21.06 6.83
C THR A 81 9.92 20.55 5.40
N GLY A 82 9.05 20.96 4.46
CA GLY A 82 9.19 20.62 3.05
C GLY A 82 10.50 21.15 2.43
N ILE A 83 10.88 22.39 2.72
CA ILE A 83 12.15 22.97 2.26
C ILE A 83 13.34 22.17 2.81
N ILE A 84 13.34 21.83 4.10
CA ILE A 84 14.40 21.03 4.72
C ILE A 84 14.52 19.66 4.04
N ILE A 85 13.41 18.99 3.75
CA ILE A 85 13.40 17.71 3.04
C ILE A 85 13.94 17.86 1.62
N MET A 86 13.56 18.91 0.90
CA MET A 86 14.09 19.14 -0.44
C MET A 86 15.59 19.44 -0.43
N LEU A 87 16.09 20.24 0.50
CA LEU A 87 17.52 20.49 0.66
C LEU A 87 18.28 19.20 1.00
N TYR A 88 17.70 18.38 1.87
CA TYR A 88 18.24 17.06 2.20
C TYR A 88 18.32 16.13 0.98
N LEU A 89 17.26 16.06 0.18
CA LEU A 89 17.22 15.24 -1.04
C LEU A 89 18.12 15.80 -2.14
N LEU A 90 18.29 17.12 -2.23
CA LEU A 90 19.25 17.73 -3.14
C LEU A 90 20.68 17.37 -2.75
N LEU A 91 21.02 17.40 -1.46
CA LEU A 91 22.31 16.93 -0.97
C LEU A 91 22.52 15.45 -1.32
N PHE A 92 21.51 14.60 -1.11
CA PHE A 92 21.56 13.19 -1.49
C PHE A 92 21.84 13.00 -2.99
N VAL A 93 21.12 13.74 -3.86
CA VAL A 93 21.31 13.69 -5.32
C VAL A 93 22.68 14.20 -5.77
N LEU A 94 23.23 15.21 -5.09
CA LEU A 94 24.57 15.73 -5.41
C LEU A 94 25.68 14.72 -5.10
N LEU A 95 25.47 13.89 -4.08
CA LEU A 95 26.44 12.88 -3.65
C LEU A 95 26.28 11.56 -4.43
N ASP A 96 25.07 11.25 -4.87
CA ASP A 96 24.79 10.09 -5.72
C ASP A 96 23.74 10.45 -6.80
N PRO A 97 24.17 10.86 -8.00
CA PRO A 97 23.27 11.40 -9.03
C PRO A 97 22.48 10.32 -9.80
N VAL A 98 22.48 9.07 -9.36
CA VAL A 98 21.74 7.99 -10.03
C VAL A 98 20.22 8.25 -9.95
N ASN A 99 19.55 8.21 -11.11
CA ASN A 99 18.10 8.42 -11.23
C ASN A 99 17.54 9.68 -10.54
N TYR A 100 18.32 10.77 -10.50
CA TYR A 100 17.96 12.03 -9.81
C TYR A 100 16.55 12.56 -10.11
N ARG A 101 16.05 12.38 -11.35
CA ARG A 101 14.71 12.83 -11.76
C ARG A 101 13.60 12.17 -10.94
N ARG A 102 13.77 10.89 -10.58
CA ARG A 102 12.80 10.15 -9.79
C ARG A 102 12.89 10.52 -8.31
N VAL A 103 14.11 10.68 -7.79
CA VAL A 103 14.35 11.19 -6.42
C VAL A 103 13.65 12.54 -6.22
N LEU A 104 13.87 13.49 -7.11
CA LEU A 104 13.23 14.82 -7.04
C LEU A 104 11.71 14.73 -7.11
N ARG A 105 11.15 13.88 -7.98
CA ARG A 105 9.69 13.68 -8.07
C ARG A 105 9.11 13.10 -6.78
N CYS A 106 9.75 12.06 -6.23
CA CYS A 106 9.38 11.48 -4.94
C CYS A 106 9.46 12.52 -3.81
N GLY A 107 10.51 13.35 -3.81
CA GLY A 107 10.69 14.44 -2.85
C GLY A 107 9.59 15.51 -2.91
N LEU A 108 9.26 15.97 -4.11
CA LEU A 108 8.19 16.95 -4.31
C LEU A 108 6.82 16.40 -3.86
N LEU A 109 6.56 15.13 -4.14
CA LEU A 109 5.34 14.47 -3.67
C LEU A 109 5.32 14.29 -2.16
N LEU A 110 6.44 13.90 -1.55
CA LEU A 110 6.56 13.82 -0.10
C LEU A 110 6.29 15.18 0.57
N CYS A 111 6.80 16.26 -0.01
CA CYS A 111 6.50 17.61 0.45
C CYS A 111 5.00 17.95 0.33
N SER A 112 4.38 17.58 -0.79
CA SER A 112 2.94 17.76 -1.01
C SER A 112 2.10 16.98 0.01
N VAL A 113 2.52 15.75 0.36
CA VAL A 113 1.89 14.94 1.41
C VAL A 113 2.01 15.59 2.78
N ILE A 114 3.19 16.08 3.16
CA ILE A 114 3.40 16.73 4.47
C ILE A 114 2.58 18.01 4.58
N ILE A 115 2.59 18.85 3.55
CA ILE A 115 1.77 20.08 3.49
C ILE A 115 0.29 19.74 3.61
N PHE A 116 -0.17 18.70 2.90
CA PHE A 116 -1.55 18.23 2.98
C PHE A 116 -1.92 17.75 4.39
N LEU A 117 -1.10 16.90 5.01
CA LEU A 117 -1.39 16.33 6.32
C LEU A 117 -1.37 17.38 7.44
N ASP A 118 -0.45 18.35 7.38
CA ASP A 118 -0.37 19.43 8.37
C ASP A 118 -1.34 20.59 8.11
N SER A 119 -2.04 20.58 6.97
CA SER A 119 -3.04 21.59 6.67
C SER A 119 -4.16 21.58 7.72
N ARG A 120 -4.88 22.69 7.85
CA ARG A 120 -6.05 22.73 8.74
C ARG A 120 -7.09 21.69 8.31
N GLY A 121 -7.64 20.97 9.30
CA GLY A 121 -8.51 19.82 9.06
C GLY A 121 -7.79 18.61 8.43
N GLY A 122 -6.45 18.56 8.48
CA GLY A 122 -5.65 17.54 7.81
C GLY A 122 -5.97 16.12 8.25
N LYS A 123 -6.38 15.90 9.50
CA LYS A 123 -6.82 14.58 10.01
C LYS A 123 -8.10 14.12 9.33
N GLU A 124 -9.11 14.97 9.27
CA GLU A 124 -10.40 14.69 8.64
C GLU A 124 -10.23 14.51 7.12
N LYS A 125 -9.42 15.37 6.48
CA LYS A 125 -9.08 15.28 5.05
C LYS A 125 -8.34 13.99 4.74
N ALA A 126 -7.36 13.59 5.55
CA ALA A 126 -6.61 12.35 5.37
C ALA A 126 -7.49 11.11 5.57
N ALA A 127 -8.41 11.13 6.55
CA ALA A 127 -9.40 10.07 6.74
C ALA A 127 -10.35 9.97 5.53
N SER A 128 -10.79 11.10 4.98
CA SER A 128 -11.60 11.15 3.75
C SER A 128 -10.85 10.58 2.55
N LEU A 129 -9.58 10.94 2.38
CA LEU A 129 -8.72 10.42 1.31
C LEU A 129 -8.49 8.90 1.43
N LEU A 130 -8.29 8.39 2.64
CA LEU A 130 -8.21 6.95 2.90
C LEU A 130 -9.52 6.23 2.59
N GLY A 131 -10.66 6.84 2.92
CA GLY A 131 -11.98 6.34 2.55
C GLY A 131 -12.16 6.22 1.05
N ALA A 132 -11.80 7.28 0.30
CA ALA A 132 -11.85 7.28 -1.16
C ALA A 132 -10.88 6.24 -1.76
N PHE A 133 -9.66 6.14 -1.24
CA PHE A 133 -8.69 5.10 -1.63
C PHE A 133 -9.28 3.70 -1.49
N ARG A 134 -9.83 3.38 -0.32
CA ARG A 134 -10.50 2.10 -0.07
C ARG A 134 -11.61 1.85 -1.10
N ASP A 135 -12.45 2.85 -1.38
CA ASP A 135 -13.58 2.68 -2.30
C ASP A 135 -13.11 2.44 -3.75
N VAL A 136 -12.08 3.15 -4.21
CA VAL A 136 -11.44 2.89 -5.51
C VAL A 136 -10.89 1.47 -5.57
N VAL A 137 -10.19 1.02 -4.53
CA VAL A 137 -9.64 -0.35 -4.47
C VAL A 137 -10.76 -1.39 -4.43
N VAL A 138 -11.88 -1.14 -3.76
CA VAL A 138 -13.05 -2.05 -3.77
C VAL A 138 -13.63 -2.18 -5.18
N ILE A 139 -13.70 -1.10 -5.95
CA ILE A 139 -14.14 -1.13 -7.35
C ILE A 139 -13.18 -1.98 -8.18
N VAL A 140 -11.87 -1.73 -8.09
CA VAL A 140 -10.84 -2.51 -8.79
C VAL A 140 -10.91 -3.99 -8.40
N ALA A 141 -11.07 -4.29 -7.11
CA ALA A 141 -11.21 -5.64 -6.60
C ALA A 141 -12.46 -6.34 -7.16
N GLY A 142 -13.61 -5.67 -7.12
CA GLY A 142 -14.87 -6.20 -7.63
C GLY A 142 -14.81 -6.53 -9.12
N VAL A 143 -14.31 -5.59 -9.93
CA VAL A 143 -14.10 -5.81 -11.37
C VAL A 143 -13.12 -6.97 -11.57
N SER A 144 -12.00 -6.99 -10.84
CA SER A 144 -10.99 -8.04 -11.01
C SER A 144 -11.47 -9.45 -10.69
N VAL A 145 -12.33 -9.63 -9.67
CA VAL A 145 -12.86 -10.94 -9.29
C VAL A 145 -13.83 -11.45 -10.34
N VAL A 146 -14.69 -10.56 -10.86
CA VAL A 146 -15.61 -10.90 -11.96
C VAL A 146 -14.83 -11.26 -13.21
N CYS A 147 -13.85 -10.45 -13.59
CA CYS A 147 -12.97 -10.71 -14.72
C CYS A 147 -12.20 -12.04 -14.54
N TRP A 148 -11.55 -12.26 -13.40
CA TRP A 148 -10.81 -13.50 -13.16
C TRP A 148 -11.71 -14.74 -13.25
N PHE A 149 -12.92 -14.69 -12.66
CA PHE A 149 -13.84 -15.82 -12.70
C PHE A 149 -14.37 -16.10 -14.12
N LEU A 150 -14.89 -15.08 -14.81
CA LEU A 150 -15.50 -15.27 -16.13
C LEU A 150 -14.45 -15.52 -17.22
N LEU A 151 -13.34 -14.80 -17.16
CA LEU A 151 -12.38 -14.69 -18.25
C LEU A 151 -11.21 -15.66 -18.07
N SER A 152 -10.65 -15.76 -16.86
CA SER A 152 -9.48 -16.62 -16.61
C SER A 152 -9.83 -18.04 -16.17
N LEU A 153 -10.97 -18.26 -15.50
CA LEU A 153 -11.41 -19.61 -15.12
C LEU A 153 -12.35 -20.23 -16.15
N LEU A 154 -13.46 -19.55 -16.46
CA LEU A 154 -14.47 -20.08 -17.38
C LEU A 154 -14.12 -19.88 -18.86
N HIS A 155 -13.09 -19.08 -19.17
CA HIS A 155 -12.64 -18.80 -20.53
C HIS A 155 -13.77 -18.28 -21.44
N LEU A 156 -14.73 -17.51 -20.88
CA LEU A 156 -15.95 -17.08 -21.57
C LEU A 156 -15.75 -15.93 -22.56
N ILE A 157 -14.51 -15.52 -22.88
CA ILE A 157 -14.28 -14.39 -23.79
C ILE A 157 -14.25 -14.83 -25.24
N PRO A 158 -15.11 -14.24 -26.09
CA PRO A 158 -14.93 -14.23 -27.53
C PRO A 158 -13.94 -13.12 -27.95
N TYR A 159 -13.09 -13.41 -28.94
CA TYR A 159 -12.38 -12.41 -29.74
C TYR A 159 -13.37 -11.32 -30.23
N PRO A 160 -13.05 -10.01 -30.25
CA PRO A 160 -11.73 -9.35 -30.19
C PRO A 160 -11.39 -8.63 -28.87
N TRP A 161 -12.08 -8.93 -27.77
CA TRP A 161 -11.96 -8.18 -26.50
C TRP A 161 -10.71 -8.52 -25.67
N SER A 162 -9.98 -9.55 -26.10
CA SER A 162 -8.68 -9.98 -25.56
C SER A 162 -7.54 -9.61 -26.51
N GLY A 163 -6.41 -9.20 -25.94
CA GLY A 163 -5.21 -8.86 -26.69
C GLY A 163 -3.95 -9.08 -25.86
N SER A 164 -2.79 -8.77 -26.42
CA SER A 164 -1.51 -8.83 -25.71
C SER A 164 -0.77 -7.51 -25.78
N VAL A 165 -0.21 -7.09 -24.66
CA VAL A 165 0.58 -5.86 -24.55
C VAL A 165 2.01 -6.15 -24.13
N TYR A 166 2.90 -5.25 -24.56
CA TYR A 166 4.31 -5.25 -24.21
C TYR A 166 4.53 -4.53 -22.88
N VAL A 167 5.02 -5.29 -21.90
CA VAL A 167 5.27 -4.81 -20.54
C VAL A 167 6.76 -4.88 -20.23
N ASP A 168 7.33 -3.77 -19.72
CA ASP A 168 8.74 -3.66 -19.33
C ASP A 168 9.05 -4.16 -17.91
N TRP A 169 8.01 -4.51 -17.16
CA TRP A 169 8.10 -5.18 -15.87
C TRP A 169 8.47 -6.66 -16.06
N SER A 170 9.77 -6.91 -16.15
CA SER A 170 10.31 -8.26 -16.09
C SER A 170 11.63 -8.36 -15.36
N ASP A 171 11.82 -9.56 -14.80
CA ASP A 171 13.03 -10.09 -14.18
C ASP A 171 14.34 -9.83 -14.97
N ASN A 172 14.24 -9.57 -16.27
CA ASN A 172 15.36 -9.43 -17.20
C ASN A 172 15.50 -8.06 -17.87
N GLY A 173 14.60 -7.11 -17.57
CA GLY A 173 14.42 -5.91 -18.39
C GLY A 173 13.98 -6.20 -19.83
N LYS A 174 13.61 -7.45 -20.11
CA LYS A 174 13.07 -7.90 -21.41
C LYS A 174 11.58 -7.60 -21.46
N ILE A 175 11.12 -7.17 -22.62
CA ILE A 175 9.70 -6.91 -22.83
C ILE A 175 8.95 -8.25 -22.85
N ILE A 176 7.94 -8.42 -21.99
CA ILE A 176 7.12 -9.64 -21.91
C ILE A 176 5.71 -9.35 -22.44
N TRP A 177 5.14 -10.32 -23.14
CA TRP A 177 3.75 -10.33 -23.56
C TRP A 177 2.83 -10.66 -22.40
N ARG A 178 1.85 -9.79 -22.14
CA ARG A 178 0.80 -10.02 -21.14
C ARG A 178 -0.57 -9.97 -21.79
N THR A 179 -1.37 -10.99 -21.55
CA THR A 179 -2.77 -11.02 -21.98
C THR A 179 -3.55 -9.99 -21.18
N HIS A 180 -4.37 -9.21 -21.88
CA HIS A 180 -5.28 -8.24 -21.28
C HIS A 180 -6.70 -8.45 -21.79
N PHE A 181 -7.66 -8.01 -20.97
CA PHE A 181 -9.05 -7.89 -21.36
C PHE A 181 -9.45 -6.41 -21.25
N MET A 182 -9.63 -5.76 -22.40
CA MET A 182 -9.97 -4.34 -22.53
C MET A 182 -9.13 -3.37 -21.68
N TYR A 183 -7.86 -3.70 -21.39
CA TYR A 183 -6.98 -2.94 -20.50
C TYR A 183 -7.49 -2.76 -19.05
N ILE A 184 -8.60 -3.40 -18.65
CA ILE A 184 -9.19 -3.32 -17.29
C ILE A 184 -8.80 -4.52 -16.41
N TYR A 185 -8.27 -5.58 -17.02
CA TYR A 185 -7.78 -6.79 -16.35
C TYR A 185 -6.63 -7.39 -17.14
N TYR A 186 -5.65 -7.98 -16.44
CA TYR A 186 -4.49 -8.61 -17.05
C TYR A 186 -4.11 -9.93 -16.38
N GLU A 187 -3.62 -10.85 -17.18
CA GLU A 187 -3.07 -12.13 -16.73
C GLU A 187 -1.54 -12.04 -16.72
N THR A 188 -0.97 -11.85 -15.53
CA THR A 188 0.47 -11.62 -15.40
C THR A 188 1.26 -12.80 -14.84
N GLN A 189 0.61 -13.65 -14.04
CA GLN A 189 1.26 -14.77 -13.37
C GLN A 189 0.31 -15.98 -13.34
N TRP A 190 0.88 -17.16 -13.51
CA TRP A 190 0.18 -18.44 -13.39
C TRP A 190 0.48 -19.07 -12.03
N PHE A 191 -0.46 -19.85 -11.50
CA PHE A 191 -0.22 -20.65 -10.31
C PHE A 191 0.73 -21.82 -10.63
N ILE A 192 1.32 -22.45 -9.61
CA ILE A 192 2.38 -23.48 -9.75
C ILE A 192 1.99 -24.63 -10.69
N THR A 193 0.69 -24.91 -10.82
CA THR A 193 0.18 -25.95 -11.72
C THR A 193 0.13 -25.52 -13.19
N GLY A 194 0.36 -24.26 -13.53
CA GLY A 194 0.30 -23.71 -14.89
C GLY A 194 -1.12 -23.52 -15.44
N TYR A 195 -2.13 -24.17 -14.85
CA TYR A 195 -3.50 -24.20 -15.38
C TYR A 195 -4.40 -23.06 -14.91
N VAL A 196 -4.03 -22.34 -13.84
CA VAL A 196 -4.89 -21.30 -13.25
C VAL A 196 -4.11 -19.99 -13.19
N ALA A 197 -4.58 -18.97 -13.90
CA ALA A 197 -4.04 -17.63 -13.79
C ALA A 197 -4.29 -17.07 -12.38
N ARG A 198 -3.32 -16.34 -11.83
CA ARG A 198 -3.47 -15.64 -10.56
C ARG A 198 -4.14 -14.30 -10.81
N ASN A 199 -5.13 -13.94 -9.99
CA ASN A 199 -5.75 -12.63 -10.09
C ASN A 199 -4.75 -11.54 -9.70
N SER A 200 -4.26 -10.80 -10.69
CA SER A 200 -3.37 -9.65 -10.50
C SER A 200 -4.07 -8.32 -10.81
N ALA A 201 -5.37 -8.35 -11.13
CA ALA A 201 -6.17 -7.20 -11.51
C ALA A 201 -5.49 -6.34 -12.59
N ILE A 202 -5.21 -5.07 -12.28
CA ILE A 202 -4.51 -4.10 -13.14
C ILE A 202 -3.01 -4.01 -12.81
N PHE A 203 -2.50 -4.86 -11.92
CA PHE A 203 -1.15 -4.79 -11.37
C PHE A 203 -0.21 -5.80 -12.00
N VAL A 204 1.08 -5.48 -11.96
CA VAL A 204 2.11 -6.29 -12.61
C VAL A 204 2.27 -7.69 -12.02
N GLU A 205 1.81 -7.92 -10.79
CA GLU A 205 1.85 -9.24 -10.15
C GLU A 205 0.83 -9.38 -9.00
N GLY A 206 0.55 -10.63 -8.61
CA GLY A 206 -0.36 -10.95 -7.51
C GLY A 206 0.03 -10.33 -6.15
N PRO A 207 1.31 -10.33 -5.73
CA PRO A 207 1.75 -9.64 -4.51
C PRO A 207 1.42 -8.13 -4.48
N MET A 208 1.54 -7.43 -5.61
CA MET A 208 1.23 -6.00 -5.69
C MET A 208 -0.27 -5.74 -5.59
N ALA A 209 -1.09 -6.54 -6.27
CA ALA A 209 -2.54 -6.50 -6.13
C ALA A 209 -2.96 -6.76 -4.67
N ASN A 210 -2.37 -7.80 -4.06
CA ASN A 210 -2.66 -8.16 -2.69
C ASN A 210 -2.25 -7.08 -1.67
N TYR A 211 -1.16 -6.33 -1.90
CA TYR A 211 -0.78 -5.20 -1.05
C TYR A 211 -1.91 -4.16 -0.94
N LEU A 212 -2.44 -3.71 -2.08
CA LEU A 212 -3.53 -2.73 -2.12
C LEU A 212 -4.83 -3.29 -1.53
N PHE A 213 -5.19 -4.53 -1.87
CA PHE A 213 -6.37 -5.18 -1.30
C PHE A 213 -6.26 -5.32 0.23
N SER A 214 -5.08 -5.71 0.73
CA SER A 214 -4.81 -5.80 2.17
C SER A 214 -4.93 -4.43 2.84
N LEU A 215 -4.34 -3.38 2.26
CA LEU A 215 -4.39 -2.04 2.82
C LEU A 215 -5.82 -1.45 2.84
N ALA A 216 -6.58 -1.66 1.77
CA ALA A 216 -7.99 -1.26 1.71
C ALA A 216 -8.85 -2.08 2.69
N PHE A 217 -8.55 -3.37 2.86
CA PHE A 217 -9.23 -4.23 3.82
C PHE A 217 -8.96 -3.75 5.25
N MET A 218 -7.70 -3.49 5.60
CA MET A 218 -7.30 -2.93 6.90
C MET A 218 -7.97 -1.58 7.17
N THR A 219 -8.04 -0.71 6.14
CA THR A 219 -8.73 0.59 6.20
C THR A 219 -10.22 0.41 6.50
N ASP A 220 -10.93 -0.47 5.80
CA ASP A 220 -12.35 -0.74 6.10
C ASP A 220 -12.56 -1.33 7.51
N PHE A 221 -11.62 -2.16 7.94
CA PHE A 221 -11.74 -2.97 9.15
C PHE A 221 -11.45 -2.18 10.43
N TYR A 222 -10.36 -1.42 10.46
CA TYR A 222 -9.85 -0.75 11.66
C TYR A 222 -10.17 0.75 11.71
N ILE A 223 -10.38 1.40 10.58
CA ILE A 223 -10.63 2.84 10.53
C ILE A 223 -12.13 3.12 10.72
N GLN A 224 -12.43 4.14 11.51
CA GLN A 224 -13.80 4.58 11.76
C GLN A 224 -14.29 5.46 10.61
N ASP A 225 -15.50 5.20 10.13
CA ASP A 225 -16.16 5.96 9.07
C ASP A 225 -17.68 5.96 9.33
N SER A 226 -18.39 6.88 8.69
CA SER A 226 -19.84 7.13 8.75
C SER A 226 -20.72 6.03 8.12
N ARG A 227 -20.13 5.04 7.44
CA ARG A 227 -20.87 4.01 6.70
C ARG A 227 -21.54 2.98 7.62
N GLY A 228 -22.72 2.51 7.20
CA GLY A 228 -23.48 1.49 7.93
C GLY A 228 -22.82 0.10 7.94
N PRO A 229 -23.15 -0.78 8.90
CA PRO A 229 -22.54 -2.11 9.05
C PRO A 229 -22.65 -3.00 7.80
N LYS A 230 -23.75 -2.90 7.05
CA LYS A 230 -24.01 -3.67 5.82
C LYS A 230 -23.03 -3.30 4.69
N ALA A 231 -22.75 -2.00 4.51
CA ALA A 231 -21.82 -1.52 3.48
C ALA A 231 -20.39 -2.01 3.75
N HIS A 232 -19.94 -1.89 5.00
CA HIS A 232 -18.68 -2.44 5.48
C HIS A 232 -18.57 -3.95 5.25
N ARG A 233 -19.64 -4.71 5.53
CA ARG A 233 -19.65 -6.17 5.27
C ARG A 233 -19.44 -6.48 3.78
N ARG A 234 -20.11 -5.77 2.87
CA ARG A 234 -19.97 -5.96 1.42
C ARG A 234 -18.54 -5.67 0.95
N CYS A 235 -17.96 -4.53 1.37
CA CYS A 235 -16.59 -4.15 1.02
C CYS A 235 -15.59 -5.24 1.44
N ARG A 236 -15.69 -5.74 2.68
CA ARG A 236 -14.82 -6.81 3.18
C ARG A 236 -14.95 -8.12 2.42
N ILE A 237 -16.16 -8.49 2.00
CA ILE A 237 -16.37 -9.72 1.22
C ILE A 237 -15.68 -9.60 -0.14
N ILE A 238 -15.89 -8.49 -0.84
CA ILE A 238 -15.26 -8.24 -2.16
C ILE A 238 -13.74 -8.28 -2.04
N LEU A 239 -13.18 -7.56 -1.06
CA LEU A 239 -11.73 -7.52 -0.83
C LEU A 239 -11.18 -8.89 -0.42
N ALA A 240 -11.86 -9.64 0.45
CA ALA A 240 -11.44 -10.98 0.84
C ALA A 240 -11.41 -11.95 -0.36
N LEU A 241 -12.43 -11.91 -1.23
CA LEU A 241 -12.45 -12.71 -2.46
C LEU A 241 -11.29 -12.31 -3.41
N ALA A 242 -11.03 -11.03 -3.56
CA ALA A 242 -9.90 -10.55 -4.37
C ALA A 242 -8.55 -11.02 -3.79
N MET A 243 -8.35 -10.93 -2.48
CA MET A 243 -7.15 -11.44 -1.81
C MET A 243 -6.98 -12.97 -1.99
N LEU A 244 -8.07 -13.74 -1.86
CA LEU A 244 -8.03 -15.20 -2.06
C LEU A 244 -7.61 -15.57 -3.49
N THR A 245 -8.18 -14.90 -4.48
CA THR A 245 -7.93 -15.16 -5.91
C THR A 245 -6.54 -14.71 -6.39
N THR A 246 -5.82 -13.89 -5.62
CA THR A 246 -4.41 -13.56 -5.92
C THR A 246 -3.44 -14.72 -5.66
N PHE A 247 -3.89 -15.75 -4.93
CA PHE A 247 -3.07 -16.89 -4.48
C PHE A 247 -1.74 -16.45 -3.84
N THR A 248 -1.79 -15.46 -2.95
CA THR A 248 -0.61 -15.00 -2.21
C THR A 248 -0.63 -15.50 -0.77
N ALA A 249 0.47 -16.14 -0.33
CA ALA A 249 0.63 -16.54 1.06
C ALA A 249 0.47 -15.34 2.04
N THR A 250 0.99 -14.17 1.66
CA THR A 250 0.89 -12.94 2.44
C THR A 250 -0.57 -12.50 2.61
N GLY A 251 -1.38 -12.55 1.56
CA GLY A 251 -2.80 -12.18 1.63
C GLY A 251 -3.58 -13.08 2.58
N TRP A 252 -3.40 -14.40 2.44
CA TRP A 252 -4.08 -15.37 3.30
C TRP A 252 -3.66 -15.23 4.76
N PHE A 253 -2.37 -15.03 5.02
CA PHE A 253 -1.87 -14.78 6.36
C PHE A 253 -2.46 -13.52 6.98
N LEU A 254 -2.49 -12.40 6.25
CA LEU A 254 -3.04 -11.15 6.75
C LEU A 254 -4.55 -11.24 6.99
N MET A 255 -5.30 -11.92 6.12
CA MET A 255 -6.72 -12.19 6.35
C MET A 255 -6.93 -12.95 7.67
N ALA A 256 -6.14 -14.01 7.89
CA ALA A 256 -6.23 -14.81 9.10
C ALA A 256 -5.85 -13.99 10.35
N LEU A 257 -4.75 -13.23 10.28
CA LEU A 257 -4.30 -12.35 11.36
C LEU A 257 -5.37 -11.32 11.73
N MET A 258 -5.94 -10.62 10.75
CA MET A 258 -6.98 -9.62 11.01
C MET A 258 -8.25 -10.24 11.60
N TRP A 259 -8.62 -11.45 11.16
CA TRP A 259 -9.75 -12.16 11.75
C TRP A 259 -9.48 -12.59 13.20
N ILE A 260 -8.29 -13.10 13.51
CA ILE A 260 -7.87 -13.40 14.89
C ILE A 260 -7.95 -12.13 15.74
N MET A 261 -7.34 -11.04 15.27
CA MET A 261 -7.25 -9.80 16.05
C MET A 261 -8.60 -9.15 16.33
N LYS A 262 -9.59 -9.32 15.46
CA LYS A 262 -10.97 -8.87 15.70
C LYS A 262 -11.68 -9.64 16.80
N ASN A 263 -11.41 -10.94 16.86
CA ASN A 263 -12.06 -11.84 17.81
C ASN A 263 -11.26 -11.96 19.12
N LEU A 264 -10.12 -11.28 19.23
CA LEU A 264 -9.43 -11.12 20.51
C LEU A 264 -10.37 -10.40 21.48
N PRO A 265 -10.65 -11.00 22.65
CA PRO A 265 -11.50 -10.36 23.63
C PRO A 265 -10.84 -9.08 24.14
N ASP A 266 -11.61 -7.99 24.17
CA ASP A 266 -11.16 -6.72 24.72
C ASP A 266 -10.87 -6.88 26.22
N VAL A 267 -9.58 -6.97 26.56
CA VAL A 267 -9.07 -7.22 27.91
C VAL A 267 -9.55 -6.14 28.89
N ARG A 268 -9.87 -4.92 28.42
CA ARG A 268 -10.33 -3.81 29.27
C ARG A 268 -11.82 -3.88 29.59
N LYS A 269 -12.66 -4.39 28.69
CA LYS A 269 -14.10 -4.65 28.96
C LYS A 269 -14.31 -5.81 29.94
N LYS A 270 -13.34 -6.72 30.04
CA LYS A 270 -13.39 -7.96 30.83
C LYS A 270 -13.30 -7.78 32.36
N ARG A 271 -12.95 -6.60 32.88
CA ARG A 271 -12.81 -6.41 34.35
C ARG A 271 -14.14 -6.26 35.11
N ARG A 272 -15.31 -6.35 34.45
CA ARG A 272 -16.62 -6.03 35.05
C ARG A 272 -17.68 -7.13 35.09
N SER A 273 -17.45 -8.35 34.57
CA SER A 273 -18.45 -9.43 34.68
C SER A 273 -17.81 -10.78 34.94
N ALA A 274 -17.99 -11.29 36.17
CA ALA A 274 -17.41 -12.53 36.67
C ALA A 274 -18.22 -13.81 36.33
N GLY A 275 -19.28 -13.70 35.51
CA GLY A 275 -20.27 -14.78 35.33
C GLY A 275 -19.97 -15.85 34.27
N SER A 276 -18.86 -15.77 33.52
CA SER A 276 -18.74 -16.48 32.22
C SER A 276 -17.44 -17.28 32.04
N PHE A 277 -16.77 -17.72 33.13
CA PHE A 277 -15.48 -18.43 33.05
C PHE A 277 -15.47 -19.64 32.09
N ARG A 278 -16.57 -20.39 31.97
CA ARG A 278 -16.70 -21.53 31.05
C ARG A 278 -16.85 -21.14 29.58
N GLU A 279 -17.59 -20.08 29.26
CA GLU A 279 -17.69 -19.57 27.88
C GLU A 279 -16.38 -18.87 27.47
N HIS A 280 -15.69 -18.26 28.44
CA HIS A 280 -14.36 -17.67 28.26
C HIS A 280 -13.31 -18.72 27.89
N LEU A 281 -13.26 -19.84 28.63
CA LEU A 281 -12.34 -20.94 28.35
C LEU A 281 -12.64 -21.59 26.97
N ALA A 282 -13.89 -21.62 26.55
CA ALA A 282 -14.28 -22.13 25.23
C ALA A 282 -13.89 -21.19 24.09
N GLN A 283 -13.98 -19.86 24.26
CA GLN A 283 -13.50 -18.88 23.29
C GLN A 283 -11.97 -18.84 23.19
N GLU A 284 -11.28 -18.92 24.33
CA GLU A 284 -9.82 -18.96 24.38
C GLU A 284 -9.28 -20.25 23.73
N LYS A 285 -9.92 -21.40 23.97
CA LYS A 285 -9.57 -22.66 23.27
C LYS A 285 -9.81 -22.59 21.76
N LYS A 286 -10.94 -22.02 21.31
CA LYS A 286 -11.22 -21.82 19.86
C LYS A 286 -10.18 -20.90 19.21
N MET A 287 -9.77 -19.86 19.92
CA MET A 287 -8.76 -18.92 19.46
C MET A 287 -7.36 -19.56 19.42
N ILE A 288 -6.97 -20.34 20.43
CA ILE A 288 -5.69 -21.08 20.45
C ILE A 288 -5.64 -22.11 19.32
N VAL A 289 -6.71 -22.90 19.13
CA VAL A 289 -6.79 -23.91 18.06
C VAL A 289 -6.73 -23.28 16.67
N LEU A 290 -7.38 -22.13 16.49
CA LEU A 290 -7.31 -21.36 15.26
C LEU A 290 -5.94 -20.74 15.03
N VAL A 291 -5.34 -20.12 16.05
CA VAL A 291 -3.99 -19.56 15.97
C VAL A 291 -2.99 -20.66 15.66
N ALA A 292 -3.14 -21.84 16.27
CA ALA A 292 -2.35 -23.02 15.96
C ALA A 292 -2.58 -23.51 14.53
N MET A 293 -3.82 -23.52 14.01
CA MET A 293 -4.11 -23.84 12.61
C MET A 293 -3.51 -22.81 11.63
N VAL A 294 -3.59 -21.52 11.94
CA VAL A 294 -3.02 -20.45 11.11
C VAL A 294 -1.50 -20.51 11.15
N LEU A 295 -0.89 -20.73 12.32
CA LEU A 295 0.55 -20.95 12.47
C LEU A 295 0.99 -22.21 11.75
N ALA A 296 0.27 -23.33 11.88
CA ALA A 296 0.55 -24.57 11.16
C ALA A 296 0.43 -24.36 9.64
N PHE A 297 -0.58 -23.63 9.18
CA PHE A 297 -0.76 -23.29 7.76
C PHE A 297 0.34 -22.35 7.25
N VAL A 298 0.75 -21.37 8.05
CA VAL A 298 1.88 -20.49 7.75
C VAL A 298 3.19 -21.27 7.73
N VAL A 299 3.41 -22.17 8.69
CA VAL A 299 4.58 -23.06 8.73
C VAL A 299 4.57 -23.99 7.51
N LEU A 300 3.42 -24.55 7.12
CA LEU A 300 3.28 -25.35 5.89
C LEU A 300 3.55 -24.51 4.63
N LEU A 301 3.10 -23.25 4.59
CA LEU A 301 3.41 -22.33 3.49
C LEU A 301 4.88 -21.91 3.47
N LEU A 302 5.50 -21.71 4.64
CA LEU A 302 6.92 -21.40 4.76
C LEU A 302 7.76 -22.61 4.36
N TRP A 303 7.37 -23.81 4.78
CA TRP A 303 8.00 -25.09 4.40
C TRP A 303 7.92 -25.36 2.89
N ASN A 304 6.73 -25.16 2.31
CA ASN A 304 6.56 -25.23 0.85
C ASN A 304 7.24 -24.08 0.12
N LYS A 305 7.53 -22.96 0.79
CA LYS A 305 8.29 -21.85 0.19
C LYS A 305 9.79 -22.09 0.26
N THR A 306 10.32 -22.66 1.34
CA THR A 306 11.76 -22.93 1.49
C THR A 306 12.32 -23.87 0.42
N THR A 307 11.47 -24.64 -0.24
CA THR A 307 11.82 -25.54 -1.35
C THR A 307 11.57 -24.95 -2.75
N THR A 308 11.10 -23.71 -2.86
CA THR A 308 10.74 -23.08 -4.15
C THR A 308 11.76 -22.04 -4.61
N GLU A 309 11.91 -21.88 -5.92
CA GLU A 309 12.76 -20.85 -6.55
C GLU A 309 12.43 -19.43 -6.05
N SER A 310 11.17 -19.11 -5.77
CA SER A 310 10.80 -17.78 -5.26
C SER A 310 11.44 -17.46 -3.90
N SER A 311 11.70 -18.45 -3.05
CA SER A 311 12.32 -18.20 -1.74
C SER A 311 13.83 -18.08 -1.82
N SER A 312 14.49 -18.90 -2.66
CA SER A 312 15.93 -18.75 -2.90
C SER A 312 16.25 -17.39 -3.49
N ILE A 313 15.39 -16.89 -4.37
CA ILE A 313 15.46 -15.53 -4.94
C ILE A 313 15.39 -14.47 -3.83
N ARG A 314 14.37 -14.54 -2.95
CA ARG A 314 14.19 -13.58 -1.85
C ARG A 314 15.38 -13.54 -0.87
N LEU A 315 15.95 -14.72 -0.56
CA LEU A 315 17.12 -14.80 0.32
C LEU A 315 18.36 -14.21 -0.34
N ASP A 316 18.53 -14.42 -1.65
CA ASP A 316 19.63 -13.82 -2.40
C ASP A 316 19.44 -12.30 -2.56
N ASP A 317 18.21 -11.80 -2.68
CA ASP A 317 17.91 -10.35 -2.70
C ASP A 317 18.30 -9.68 -1.39
N ILE A 318 18.00 -10.33 -0.26
CA ILE A 318 18.44 -9.87 1.06
C ILE A 318 19.97 -9.83 1.11
N ARG A 319 20.63 -10.93 0.73
CA ARG A 319 22.09 -11.04 0.76
C ARG A 319 22.78 -10.02 -0.14
N SER A 320 22.33 -9.89 -1.39
CA SER A 320 22.90 -8.97 -2.39
C SER A 320 22.66 -7.51 -2.00
N GLY A 321 21.46 -7.18 -1.50
CA GLY A 321 21.15 -5.85 -0.98
C GLY A 321 21.99 -5.47 0.24
N PHE A 322 22.18 -6.37 1.20
CA PHE A 322 23.07 -6.11 2.34
C PHE A 322 24.53 -5.93 1.91
N LYS A 323 25.03 -6.71 0.94
CA LYS A 323 26.38 -6.51 0.38
C LYS A 323 26.52 -5.18 -0.34
N ALA A 324 25.51 -4.78 -1.11
CA ALA A 324 25.48 -3.48 -1.77
C ALA A 324 25.52 -2.35 -0.74
N TRP A 325 24.69 -2.41 0.31
CA TRP A 325 24.71 -1.45 1.41
C TRP A 325 26.08 -1.37 2.10
N LEU A 326 26.71 -2.49 2.39
CA LEU A 326 28.04 -2.50 3.03
C LEU A 326 29.13 -1.81 2.19
N SER A 327 28.94 -1.71 0.87
CA SER A 327 29.87 -0.94 0.02
C SER A 327 29.73 0.58 0.17
N SER A 328 28.58 1.06 0.65
CA SER A 328 28.32 2.48 0.95
C SER A 328 27.28 2.61 2.07
N PRO A 329 27.67 2.46 3.36
CA PRO A 329 26.70 2.33 4.44
C PRO A 329 25.87 3.58 4.70
N LEU A 330 26.46 4.77 4.52
CA LEU A 330 25.80 6.05 4.79
C LEU A 330 24.87 6.45 3.65
N TRP A 331 25.35 6.40 2.41
CA TRP A 331 24.67 6.95 1.24
C TRP A 331 23.89 5.91 0.43
N GLY A 332 24.21 4.63 0.60
CA GLY A 332 23.73 3.58 -0.30
C GLY A 332 24.48 3.64 -1.63
N VAL A 333 24.03 2.81 -2.58
CA VAL A 333 24.66 2.63 -3.90
C VAL A 333 23.93 3.39 -5.02
N GLY A 334 22.97 4.22 -4.65
CA GLY A 334 22.22 5.07 -5.56
C GLY A 334 20.79 4.61 -5.77
N PHE A 335 19.89 5.59 -5.94
CA PHE A 335 18.46 5.37 -6.05
C PHE A 335 18.12 4.53 -7.30
N GLU A 336 17.50 3.37 -7.10
CA GLU A 336 17.20 2.39 -8.17
C GLU A 336 18.42 2.01 -9.04
N ASN A 337 19.61 1.91 -8.44
CA ASN A 337 20.82 1.46 -9.14
C ASN A 337 20.88 -0.08 -9.26
N THR A 338 19.82 -0.69 -9.81
CA THR A 338 19.71 -2.14 -9.98
C THR A 338 20.92 -2.78 -10.66
N PRO A 339 21.56 -2.18 -11.69
CA PRO A 339 22.75 -2.75 -12.32
C PRO A 339 23.96 -2.88 -11.37
N TYR A 340 24.14 -1.97 -10.41
CA TYR A 340 25.21 -2.07 -9.43
C TYR A 340 24.93 -3.19 -8.42
N ILE A 341 23.69 -3.27 -7.94
CA ILE A 341 23.25 -4.29 -6.97
C ILE A 341 23.34 -5.69 -7.57
N ALA A 342 23.00 -5.84 -8.86
CA ALA A 342 23.06 -7.10 -9.58
C ALA A 342 24.45 -7.76 -9.57
N ARG A 343 25.53 -7.00 -9.36
CA ARG A 343 26.90 -7.53 -9.22
C ARG A 343 27.09 -8.41 -7.98
N PHE A 344 26.24 -8.22 -6.96
CA PHE A 344 26.27 -9.01 -5.73
C PHE A 344 25.28 -10.18 -5.74
N ALA A 345 24.42 -10.27 -6.76
CA ALA A 345 23.47 -11.38 -6.93
C ALA A 345 24.20 -12.66 -7.35
N SER A 346 23.63 -13.80 -6.98
CA SER A 346 24.21 -15.09 -7.31
C SER A 346 24.07 -15.41 -8.81
N PRO A 347 25.07 -16.07 -9.46
CA PRO A 347 25.07 -16.29 -10.91
C PRO A 347 23.86 -17.05 -11.46
N TRP A 348 23.26 -17.95 -10.66
CA TRP A 348 22.11 -18.76 -11.06
C TRP A 348 20.83 -17.95 -11.33
N ARG A 349 20.76 -16.69 -10.86
CA ARG A 349 19.61 -15.80 -11.08
C ARG A 349 19.94 -14.52 -11.83
N LEU A 350 21.02 -14.48 -12.61
CA LEU A 350 21.32 -13.30 -13.45
C LEU A 350 20.18 -12.92 -14.40
N ASN A 351 19.27 -13.86 -14.66
CA ASN A 351 18.07 -13.65 -15.46
C ASN A 351 16.84 -13.15 -14.66
N ASN A 352 17.01 -12.87 -13.38
CA ASN A 352 15.99 -12.36 -12.48
C ASN A 352 16.66 -11.42 -11.47
N LEU A 353 16.64 -10.13 -11.77
CA LEU A 353 17.31 -9.10 -10.98
C LEU A 353 16.28 -8.15 -10.38
N GLY A 354 16.47 -7.78 -9.11
CA GLY A 354 15.58 -6.88 -8.38
C GLY A 354 15.59 -7.17 -6.89
N TYR A 355 14.73 -6.47 -6.15
CA TYR A 355 14.46 -6.73 -4.74
C TYR A 355 13.16 -7.50 -4.59
N SER A 356 12.99 -8.12 -3.41
CA SER A 356 11.72 -8.72 -3.00
C SER A 356 11.12 -8.08 -1.75
N ASN A 357 11.79 -7.09 -1.16
CA ASN A 357 11.42 -6.53 0.14
C ASN A 357 11.83 -5.04 0.26
N SER A 358 10.95 -4.22 0.83
CA SER A 358 11.16 -2.77 0.93
C SER A 358 12.32 -2.36 1.87
N PRO A 359 12.52 -2.97 3.06
CA PRO A 359 13.55 -2.50 3.98
C PRO A 359 14.97 -2.62 3.41
N VAL A 360 15.29 -3.74 2.75
CA VAL A 360 16.62 -3.93 2.15
C VAL A 360 16.79 -3.05 0.92
N GLU A 361 15.74 -2.85 0.11
CA GLU A 361 15.78 -1.92 -1.03
C GLU A 361 16.12 -0.48 -0.57
N VAL A 362 15.39 0.03 0.44
CA VAL A 362 15.65 1.37 1.02
C VAL A 362 17.07 1.48 1.57
N LEU A 363 17.53 0.46 2.30
CA LEU A 363 18.85 0.46 2.93
C LEU A 363 19.98 0.37 1.89
N ALA A 364 19.84 -0.47 0.88
CA ALA A 364 20.86 -0.65 -0.15
C ALA A 364 20.95 0.57 -1.07
N GLU A 365 19.82 1.11 -1.51
CA GLU A 365 19.81 2.22 -2.46
C GLU A 365 20.13 3.57 -1.82
N GLY A 366 19.63 3.83 -0.60
CA GLY A 366 19.76 5.13 0.06
C GLY A 366 20.53 5.13 1.37
N GLY A 367 21.09 3.98 1.78
CA GLY A 367 21.90 3.86 2.99
C GLY A 367 21.14 4.19 4.27
N LEU A 368 21.90 4.50 5.32
CA LEU A 368 21.32 5.02 6.56
C LEU A 368 20.57 6.35 6.35
N MET A 369 20.99 7.13 5.35
CA MET A 369 20.35 8.40 5.01
C MET A 369 18.86 8.21 4.70
N LEU A 370 18.52 7.31 3.76
CA LEU A 370 17.12 7.06 3.43
C LEU A 370 16.42 6.13 4.44
N PHE A 371 17.16 5.21 5.07
CA PHE A 371 16.59 4.25 6.00
C PHE A 371 16.11 4.87 7.33
N ILE A 372 16.86 5.84 7.89
CA ILE A 372 16.54 6.47 9.18
C ILE A 372 15.15 7.13 9.17
N PRO A 373 14.75 7.93 8.16
CA PRO A 373 13.40 8.49 8.08
C PRO A 373 12.27 7.43 8.12
N TYR A 374 12.42 6.32 7.39
CA TYR A 374 11.44 5.22 7.42
C TYR A 374 11.43 4.54 8.78
N GLY A 375 12.60 4.18 9.31
CA GLY A 375 12.75 3.54 10.62
C GLY A 375 12.18 4.41 11.74
N TRP A 376 12.45 5.71 11.72
CA TRP A 376 11.91 6.67 12.69
C TRP A 376 10.38 6.76 12.62
N ALA A 377 9.80 6.86 11.43
CA ALA A 377 8.35 6.91 11.25
C ALA A 377 7.67 5.65 11.82
N ILE A 378 8.22 4.47 11.52
CA ILE A 378 7.75 3.18 12.00
C ILE A 378 7.89 3.05 13.52
N LEU A 379 9.06 3.36 14.08
CA LEU A 379 9.29 3.26 15.52
C LEU A 379 8.38 4.21 16.32
N ARG A 380 8.14 5.41 15.77
CA ARG A 380 7.23 6.39 16.37
C ARG A 380 5.79 5.94 16.29
N GLY A 381 5.36 5.40 15.14
CA GLY A 381 4.03 4.80 14.94
C GLY A 381 3.78 3.67 15.93
N ALA A 382 4.68 2.69 15.98
CA ALA A 382 4.65 1.59 16.93
C ALA A 382 4.60 2.08 18.39
N SER A 383 5.50 2.98 18.80
CA SER A 383 5.55 3.51 20.16
C SER A 383 4.23 4.15 20.59
N ARG A 384 3.58 4.92 19.70
CA ARG A 384 2.28 5.53 19.98
C ARG A 384 1.16 4.49 20.02
N SER A 385 1.19 3.54 19.09
CA SER A 385 0.23 2.45 19.04
C SER A 385 0.18 1.68 20.36
N PHE A 386 1.35 1.30 20.89
CA PHE A 386 1.46 0.67 22.21
C PHE A 386 0.98 1.57 23.36
N ARG A 387 1.33 2.87 23.35
CA ARG A 387 0.87 3.83 24.38
C ARG A 387 -0.64 4.06 24.35
N SER A 388 -1.25 4.06 23.17
CA SER A 388 -2.71 4.23 23.01
C SER A 388 -3.49 3.06 23.61
N GLY A 389 -2.88 1.87 23.66
CA GLY A 389 -3.55 0.63 24.08
C GLY A 389 -4.73 0.23 23.20
N ASN A 390 -4.88 0.84 22.01
CA ASN A 390 -5.91 0.50 21.06
C ASN A 390 -5.44 -0.68 20.19
N TYR A 391 -6.06 -1.86 20.40
CA TYR A 391 -5.75 -3.07 19.64
C TYR A 391 -5.90 -2.88 18.12
N ALA A 392 -6.83 -2.04 17.65
CA ALA A 392 -6.99 -1.77 16.22
C ALA A 392 -5.78 -1.01 15.65
N HIS A 393 -5.20 -0.09 16.41
CA HIS A 393 -3.99 0.64 16.02
C HIS A 393 -2.79 -0.32 15.97
N ILE A 394 -2.63 -1.18 16.98
CA ILE A 394 -1.52 -2.15 17.05
C ILE A 394 -1.64 -3.16 15.90
N ALA A 395 -2.84 -3.65 15.64
CA ALA A 395 -3.13 -4.55 14.53
C ALA A 395 -2.76 -3.94 13.18
N PHE A 396 -3.20 -2.69 12.95
CA PHE A 396 -2.93 -1.99 11.72
C PHE A 396 -1.42 -1.83 11.48
N GLU A 397 -0.69 -1.41 12.52
CA GLU A 397 0.76 -1.21 12.45
C GLU A 397 1.49 -2.51 12.10
N ILE A 398 1.20 -3.60 12.83
CA ILE A 398 1.82 -4.91 12.59
C ILE A 398 1.53 -5.40 11.17
N CYS A 399 0.29 -5.31 10.71
CA CYS A 399 -0.09 -5.72 9.36
C CYS A 399 0.61 -4.88 8.29
N PHE A 400 0.74 -3.56 8.49
CA PHE A 400 1.44 -2.67 7.57
C PHE A 400 2.93 -2.99 7.51
N LEU A 401 3.58 -3.22 8.66
CA LEU A 401 5.00 -3.58 8.72
C LEU A 401 5.28 -4.91 8.03
N LEU A 402 4.40 -5.89 8.21
CA LEU A 402 4.49 -7.17 7.50
C LEU A 402 4.38 -6.98 5.99
N LEU A 403 3.43 -6.17 5.52
CA LEU A 403 3.28 -5.84 4.10
C LEU A 403 4.53 -5.16 3.53
N PHE A 404 5.05 -4.16 4.25
CA PHE A 404 6.26 -3.43 3.87
C PHE A 404 7.49 -4.35 3.82
N ALA A 405 7.63 -5.26 4.79
CA ALA A 405 8.75 -6.18 4.87
C ALA A 405 8.77 -7.25 3.76
N VAL A 406 7.63 -7.61 3.17
CA VAL A 406 7.56 -8.75 2.21
C VAL A 406 7.19 -8.36 0.78
N THR A 407 6.97 -7.06 0.54
CA THR A 407 6.57 -6.50 -0.75
C THR A 407 7.50 -5.34 -1.09
N ILE A 408 7.73 -5.09 -2.37
CA ILE A 408 8.68 -4.09 -2.88
C ILE A 408 7.91 -2.79 -3.16
N ILE A 409 7.60 -2.06 -2.10
CA ILE A 409 6.69 -0.92 -2.12
C ILE A 409 7.22 0.39 -1.51
N PRO A 410 8.54 0.61 -1.30
CA PRO A 410 8.98 1.74 -0.48
C PRO A 410 8.66 3.09 -1.12
N TYR A 411 8.67 3.18 -2.45
CA TYR A 411 8.56 4.44 -3.20
C TYR A 411 7.18 4.67 -3.83
N GLN A 412 6.19 3.86 -3.46
CA GLN A 412 4.83 3.96 -3.96
C GLN A 412 4.12 5.04 -3.14
N TYR A 413 3.34 5.89 -3.80
CA TYR A 413 2.80 7.11 -3.20
C TYR A 413 1.85 6.82 -2.04
N ILE A 414 1.08 5.72 -2.15
CA ILE A 414 0.25 5.25 -1.03
C ILE A 414 1.10 4.83 0.17
N THR A 415 2.25 4.18 -0.03
CA THR A 415 3.18 3.81 1.05
C THR A 415 3.75 5.05 1.71
N MET A 416 4.19 6.04 0.92
CA MET A 416 4.69 7.32 1.46
C MET A 416 3.64 8.04 2.31
N LEU A 417 2.38 8.07 1.83
CA LEU A 417 1.25 8.60 2.60
C LEU A 417 1.08 7.82 3.91
N MET A 418 1.08 6.48 3.86
CA MET A 418 0.90 5.65 5.06
C MET A 418 1.99 5.90 6.09
N VAL A 419 3.27 5.91 5.67
CA VAL A 419 4.40 6.20 6.55
C VAL A 419 4.26 7.57 7.22
N CYS A 420 3.87 8.60 6.48
CA CYS A 420 3.64 9.93 7.04
C CYS A 420 2.46 9.96 8.03
N MET A 421 1.35 9.28 7.69
CA MET A 421 0.16 9.21 8.54
C MET A 421 0.43 8.47 9.86
N LEU A 422 1.21 7.38 9.82
CA LEU A 422 1.65 6.66 11.02
C LEU A 422 2.58 7.52 11.89
N MET A 423 3.50 8.24 11.25
CA MET A 423 4.40 9.16 11.96
C MET A 423 3.66 10.32 12.66
N GLN A 424 2.54 10.79 12.10
CA GLN A 424 1.79 11.94 12.63
C GLN A 424 0.54 11.58 13.45
N ASP A 425 0.21 10.28 13.56
CA ASP A 425 -1.00 9.78 14.26
C ASP A 425 -2.29 10.40 13.68
N MET A 426 -2.41 10.30 12.35
CA MET A 426 -3.50 10.87 11.57
C MET A 426 -4.68 9.92 11.40
N ILE A 427 -4.57 8.68 11.87
CA ILE A 427 -5.58 7.62 11.66
C ILE A 427 -6.46 7.48 12.91
N SER A 428 -7.76 7.70 12.74
CA SER A 428 -8.74 7.44 13.80
C SER A 428 -9.20 5.97 13.78
N PHE A 429 -8.73 5.19 14.75
CA PHE A 429 -9.05 3.77 14.88
C PHE A 429 -10.34 3.53 15.68
N ARG A 430 -11.14 2.54 15.25
CA ARG A 430 -12.34 2.09 15.97
C ARG A 430 -11.98 1.67 17.41
N GLY A 431 -12.73 2.17 18.38
CA GLY A 431 -12.52 1.84 19.80
C GLY A 431 -11.46 2.70 20.52
N GLY A 432 -10.87 3.71 19.85
CA GLY A 432 -10.05 4.72 20.51
C GLY A 432 -10.91 5.64 21.39
N GLN A 433 -10.44 5.94 22.61
CA GLN A 433 -11.02 7.03 23.40
C GLN A 433 -10.73 8.36 22.71
N LYS A 434 -11.72 9.26 22.68
CA LYS A 434 -11.51 10.68 22.38
C LYS A 434 -10.71 11.34 23.49
#